data_AF-A0A0K1LY46-F1
#
_entry.id   AF-A0A0K1LY46-F1
#
_cell.length_a   1.000
_cell.length_b   1.000
_cell.length_c   1.000
_cell.angle_alpha   90.00
_cell.angle_beta   90.00
_cell.angle_gamma   90.00
#
_symmetry.space_group_name_H-M   'P 1'
#
loop_
_entity.id
_entity.type
_entity.pdbx_description
1 polymer ?
#
loop_
_entity_poly.entity_id
_entity_poly.type
_entity_poly.pdbx_seq_one_letter_code
_entity_poly.pdbx_strand_id
1 'polypeptide(L)'
;PGGIFSGWLFGGDRTGATLTLRAPYGQFGLHESNATMVCVAGGTGLAPIKCVLQSMTQAQRERDVLLFFGARQQRDLYCLDEIEALQLDWGGRFELI
;
A
#
# COMPACT_ATOMS: atom_id res chain seq x y z
N PRO A 1 11.27 -8.80 16.36
CA PRO A 1 10.80 -10.13 16.79
C PRO A 1 10.12 -10.03 18.15
N GLY A 2 9.23 -10.97 18.52
CA GLY A 2 8.56 -10.99 19.83
C GLY A 2 7.25 -10.16 19.94
N GLY A 3 6.63 -9.80 18.81
CA GLY A 3 5.33 -9.11 18.82
C GLY A 3 4.21 -10.08 19.19
N ILE A 4 3.31 -9.68 20.11
CA ILE A 4 2.19 -10.52 20.57
C ILE A 4 1.27 -10.89 19.40
N PHE A 5 0.78 -9.89 18.65
CA PHE A 5 -0.11 -10.13 17.54
C PHE A 5 0.59 -10.80 16.35
N SER A 6 1.78 -10.33 15.95
CA SER A 6 2.51 -10.96 14.85
C SER A 6 2.92 -12.40 15.16
N GLY A 7 3.31 -12.68 16.41
CA GLY A 7 3.61 -14.05 16.86
C GLY A 7 2.37 -14.94 16.82
N TRP A 8 1.22 -14.43 17.28
CA TRP A 8 -0.05 -15.14 17.12
C TRP A 8 -0.40 -15.33 15.64
N LEU A 9 -0.25 -14.32 14.78
CA LEU A 9 -0.65 -14.37 13.37
C LEU A 9 0.15 -15.39 12.56
N PHE A 10 1.48 -15.43 12.74
CA PHE A 10 2.37 -16.30 11.96
C PHE A 10 2.69 -17.64 12.64
N GLY A 11 2.19 -17.87 13.86
CA GLY A 11 2.53 -19.06 14.66
C GLY A 11 1.74 -20.34 14.35
N GLY A 12 0.89 -20.36 13.33
CA GLY A 12 0.11 -21.55 12.92
C GLY A 12 -1.10 -21.19 12.05
N ASP A 13 -1.90 -22.18 11.66
CA ASP A 13 -3.13 -21.95 10.88
C ASP A 13 -4.17 -21.16 11.70
N ARG A 14 -4.81 -20.18 11.06
CA ARG A 14 -5.82 -19.29 11.65
C ARG A 14 -7.15 -19.35 10.90
N THR A 15 -7.30 -20.29 9.98
CA THR A 15 -8.55 -20.50 9.24
C THR A 15 -9.70 -20.73 10.22
N GLY A 16 -10.78 -19.93 10.09
CA GLY A 16 -11.95 -19.97 10.98
C GLY A 16 -11.81 -19.19 12.29
N ALA A 17 -10.67 -18.55 12.58
CA ALA A 17 -10.52 -17.71 13.76
C ALA A 17 -11.35 -16.42 13.63
N THR A 18 -12.07 -16.05 14.69
CA THR A 18 -12.80 -14.78 14.77
C THR A 18 -11.88 -13.65 15.21
N LEU A 19 -11.95 -12.51 14.51
CA LEU A 19 -11.24 -11.28 14.85
C LEU A 19 -12.24 -10.18 15.22
N THR A 20 -11.97 -9.48 16.32
CA THR A 20 -12.71 -8.26 16.69
C THR A 20 -11.95 -7.05 16.16
N LEU A 21 -12.57 -6.29 15.27
CA LEU A 21 -11.99 -5.10 14.66
C LEU A 21 -12.66 -3.84 15.19
N ARG A 22 -11.88 -2.77 15.35
CA ARG A 22 -12.38 -1.41 15.55
C ARG A 22 -11.75 -0.53 14.46
N ALA A 23 -12.58 0.14 13.67
CA ALA A 23 -12.18 0.92 12.50
C ALA A 23 -13.33 1.86 12.08
N PRO A 24 -13.08 2.93 11.30
CA PRO A 24 -11.77 3.38 10.82
C PRO A 24 -11.03 4.29 11.82
N TYR A 25 -9.69 4.31 11.72
CA TYR A 25 -8.81 5.22 12.47
C TYR A 25 -7.75 5.83 11.54
N GLY A 26 -7.24 7.00 11.90
CA GLY A 26 -6.19 7.71 11.16
C GLY A 26 -6.73 8.80 10.22
N GLN A 27 -5.82 9.65 9.74
CA GLN A 27 -6.09 10.73 8.78
C GLN A 27 -5.27 10.57 7.49
N PHE A 28 -4.57 9.44 7.33
CA PHE A 28 -3.79 9.18 6.13
C PHE A 28 -4.75 8.86 4.97
N GLY A 29 -4.75 9.70 3.95
CA GLY A 29 -5.64 9.58 2.80
C GLY A 29 -5.26 10.54 1.68
N LEU A 30 -6.08 10.54 0.62
CA LEU A 30 -5.89 11.41 -0.52
C LEU A 30 -6.32 12.84 -0.18
N HIS A 31 -5.43 13.81 -0.42
CA HIS A 31 -5.77 15.22 -0.38
C HIS A 31 -6.10 15.73 -1.77
N GLU A 32 -7.12 16.59 -1.87
CA GLU A 32 -7.52 17.26 -3.10
C GLU A 32 -6.41 18.22 -3.57
N SER A 33 -5.69 17.81 -4.61
CA SER A 33 -4.59 18.56 -5.21
C SER A 33 -4.20 17.92 -6.55
N ASN A 34 -3.71 18.73 -7.48
CA ASN A 34 -3.18 18.28 -8.77
C ASN A 34 -1.64 18.19 -8.79
N ALA A 35 -0.96 18.60 -7.71
CA ALA A 35 0.50 18.55 -7.63
C ALA A 35 1.00 17.10 -7.59
N THR A 36 2.14 16.76 -8.18
CA THR A 36 2.69 15.38 -8.14
C THR A 36 2.66 14.77 -6.72
N MET A 37 2.19 13.53 -6.62
CA MET A 37 2.25 12.75 -5.38
C MET A 37 3.63 12.12 -5.23
N VAL A 38 4.25 12.33 -4.08
CA VAL A 38 5.47 11.64 -3.68
C VAL A 38 5.10 10.67 -2.55
N CYS A 39 5.19 9.38 -2.83
CA CYS A 39 4.85 8.31 -1.92
C CYS A 39 6.14 7.61 -1.49
N VAL A 40 6.36 7.48 -0.19
CA VAL A 40 7.52 6.78 0.37
C VAL A 40 7.02 5.64 1.25
N ALA A 41 7.25 4.40 0.80
CA ALA A 41 6.83 3.19 1.47
C ALA A 41 8.06 2.42 2.00
N GLY A 42 7.99 2.01 3.27
CA GLY A 42 8.97 1.10 3.88
C GLY A 42 8.30 -0.20 4.28
N GLY A 43 8.70 -1.33 3.67
CA GLY A 43 8.13 -2.65 3.96
C GLY A 43 6.60 -2.66 3.94
N THR A 44 5.97 -3.07 5.03
CA THR A 44 4.49 -3.13 5.14
C THR A 44 3.81 -1.77 5.03
N GLY A 45 4.55 -0.65 5.09
CA GLY A 45 4.04 0.70 4.86
C GLY A 45 3.51 0.95 3.44
N LEU A 46 3.76 0.06 2.48
CA LEU A 46 3.14 0.10 1.15
C LEU A 46 1.61 -0.05 1.20
N ALA A 47 1.07 -0.83 2.14
CA ALA A 47 -0.35 -1.18 2.18
C ALA A 47 -1.32 0.03 2.09
N PRO A 48 -1.19 1.09 2.93
CA PRO A 48 -2.07 2.25 2.82
C PRO A 48 -1.85 3.07 1.54
N ILE A 49 -0.62 3.14 1.01
CA ILE A 49 -0.32 3.85 -0.25
C ILE A 49 -0.99 3.12 -1.42
N LYS A 50 -0.84 1.79 -1.49
CA LYS A 50 -1.49 0.97 -2.52
C LYS A 50 -3.02 1.16 -2.50
N CYS A 51 -3.62 1.21 -1.31
CA CYS A 51 -5.06 1.47 -1.17
C CYS A 51 -5.47 2.83 -1.77
N VAL A 52 -4.70 3.90 -1.52
CA VAL A 52 -4.95 5.23 -2.12
C VAL A 52 -4.83 5.18 -3.64
N LEU A 53 -3.77 4.57 -4.18
CA LEU A 53 -3.55 4.46 -5.63
C LEU A 53 -4.66 3.65 -6.32
N GLN A 54 -5.09 2.54 -5.72
CA GLN A 54 -6.22 1.75 -6.20
C GLN A 54 -7.52 2.56 -6.22
N SER A 55 -7.81 3.29 -5.15
CA SER A 55 -8.99 4.16 -5.07
C SER A 55 -8.97 5.27 -6.13
N MET A 56 -7.81 5.87 -6.39
CA MET A 56 -7.64 6.88 -7.45
C MET A 56 -7.87 6.30 -8.84
N THR A 57 -7.32 5.12 -9.12
CA THR A 57 -7.50 4.42 -10.40
C THR A 57 -8.98 4.12 -10.65
N GLN A 58 -9.69 3.61 -9.63
CA GLN A 58 -11.14 3.35 -9.71
C GLN A 58 -11.97 4.61 -9.92
N ALA A 59 -11.54 5.74 -9.33
CA ALA A 59 -12.18 7.03 -9.50
C ALA A 59 -11.74 7.79 -10.78
N GLN A 60 -10.91 7.17 -11.63
CA GLN A 60 -10.33 7.77 -12.85
C GLN A 60 -9.67 9.14 -12.58
N ARG A 61 -9.01 9.28 -11.43
CA ARG A 61 -8.31 10.52 -11.06
C ARG A 61 -6.90 10.50 -11.62
N GLU A 62 -6.59 11.47 -12.46
CA GLU A 62 -5.28 11.62 -13.08
C GLU A 62 -4.38 12.50 -12.22
N ARG A 63 -3.22 11.98 -11.81
CA ARG A 63 -2.22 12.73 -11.05
C ARG A 63 -0.86 12.05 -11.17
N ASP A 64 0.20 12.82 -11.38
CA ASP A 64 1.54 12.25 -11.40
C ASP A 64 1.90 11.61 -10.05
N VAL A 65 2.56 10.44 -10.08
CA VAL A 65 3.00 9.69 -8.89
C VAL A 65 4.48 9.31 -9.01
N LEU A 66 5.22 9.56 -7.95
CA LEU A 66 6.54 8.99 -7.68
C LEU A 66 6.43 8.09 -6.45
N LEU A 67 6.64 6.79 -6.61
CA LEU A 67 6.59 5.81 -5.54
C LEU A 67 7.99 5.29 -5.22
N PHE A 68 8.52 5.65 -4.05
CA PHE A 68 9.72 5.06 -3.49
C PHE A 68 9.32 3.85 -2.64
N PHE A 69 9.72 2.64 -3.03
CA PHE A 69 9.41 1.43 -2.26
C PHE A 69 10.67 0.74 -1.74
N GLY A 70 11.00 1.05 -0.48
CA GLY A 70 12.16 0.49 0.20
C GLY A 70 11.84 -0.74 1.04
N ALA A 71 12.70 -1.76 0.94
CA ALA A 71 12.74 -2.88 1.87
C ALA A 71 14.19 -3.23 2.22
N ARG A 72 14.40 -4.13 3.19
CA ARG A 72 15.76 -4.49 3.65
C ARG A 72 16.50 -5.28 2.56
N GLN A 73 15.79 -6.16 1.87
CA GLN A 73 16.29 -6.95 0.75
C GLN A 73 15.25 -6.97 -0.37
N GLN A 74 15.69 -7.20 -1.61
CA GLN A 74 14.78 -7.20 -2.76
C GLN A 74 13.64 -8.23 -2.63
N ARG A 75 13.90 -9.38 -2.01
CA ARG A 75 12.88 -10.41 -1.72
C ARG A 75 11.78 -9.98 -0.74
N ASP A 76 12.02 -8.90 0.00
CA ASP A 76 11.06 -8.36 0.98
C ASP A 76 10.08 -7.37 0.31
N LEU A 77 10.32 -7.01 -0.96
CA LEU A 77 9.35 -6.28 -1.78
C LEU A 77 8.20 -7.22 -2.15
N TYR A 78 6.97 -6.73 -2.03
CA TYR A 78 5.75 -7.47 -2.29
C TYR A 78 4.77 -6.61 -3.08
N CYS A 79 3.79 -7.24 -3.75
CA CYS A 79 2.82 -6.55 -4.61
C CYS A 79 3.44 -5.77 -5.78
N LEU A 80 4.63 -6.14 -6.26
CA LEU A 80 5.26 -5.47 -7.41
C LEU A 80 4.40 -5.60 -8.67
N ASP A 81 3.87 -6.79 -8.96
CA ASP A 81 2.98 -7.02 -10.10
C ASP A 81 1.69 -6.19 -10.00
N GLU A 82 1.16 -6.00 -8.79
CA GLU A 82 -0.01 -5.12 -8.58
C GLU A 82 0.32 -3.65 -8.79
N ILE A 83 1.53 -3.21 -8.43
CA ILE A 83 2.00 -1.85 -8.69
C ILE A 83 2.19 -1.66 -10.19
N GLU A 84 2.79 -2.62 -10.89
CA GLU A 84 2.95 -2.58 -12.34
C GLU A 84 1.60 -2.52 -13.06
N ALA A 85 0.60 -3.31 -12.61
CA ALA A 85 -0.76 -3.22 -13.12
C ALA A 85 -1.37 -1.82 -12.91
N LEU A 86 -1.17 -1.23 -11.73
CA LEU A 86 -1.60 0.15 -11.47
C LEU A 86 -0.90 1.16 -12.37
N GLN A 87 0.40 0.97 -12.68
CA GLN A 87 1.13 1.84 -13.60
C GLN A 87 0.56 1.78 -15.03
N LEU A 88 0.15 0.59 -15.50
CA LEU A 88 -0.44 0.41 -16.83
C LEU A 88 -1.81 1.06 -16.96
N ASP A 89 -2.62 1.00 -15.91
CA ASP A 89 -3.97 1.60 -15.89
C ASP A 89 -3.96 3.09 -15.50
N TRP A 90 -2.79 3.66 -15.21
CA TRP A 90 -2.68 5.02 -14.69
C TRP A 90 -2.88 6.07 -15.80
N GLY A 91 -3.78 7.04 -15.56
CA GLY A 91 -4.03 8.12 -16.53
C GLY A 91 -2.99 9.24 -16.56
N GLY A 92 -2.05 9.26 -15.61
CA GLY A 92 -0.94 10.23 -15.55
C GLY A 92 0.43 9.56 -15.65
N ARG A 93 1.49 10.25 -15.23
CA ARG A 93 2.81 9.61 -15.06
C ARG A 93 2.88 8.86 -13.74
N PHE A 94 3.34 7.60 -13.75
CA PHE A 94 3.59 6.83 -12.54
C PHE A 94 4.98 6.17 -12.62
N GLU A 95 5.91 6.67 -11.80
CA GLU A 95 7.26 6.10 -11.66
C GLU A 95 7.39 5.34 -10.33
N LEU A 96 7.87 4.10 -10.41
CA LEU A 96 8.34 3.29 -9.27
C LEU A 96 9.86 3.42 -9.17
N ILE A 97 10.35 3.80 -7.99
CA ILE A 97 11.77 4.05 -7.67
C ILE A 97 12.22 3.13 -6.53
#